data_AF-A0A1N7ICW5-F1
#
_entry.id   AF-A0A1N7ICW5-F1
#
_cell.length_a   1.000
_cell.length_b   1.000
_cell.length_c   1.000
_cell.angle_alpha   90.00
_cell.angle_beta   90.00
_cell.angle_gamma   90.00
#
_symmetry.space_group_name_H-M   'P 1'
#
loop_
_entity.id
_entity.type
_entity.pdbx_description
1 polymer ?
#
loop_
_entity_poly.entity_id
_entity_poly.type
_entity_poly.pdbx_seq_one_letter_code
_entity_poly.pdbx_strand_id
1 'polypeptide(L)'
;MVAPMLFLASCSEIVDNIDRKNEQENYVSPYAGKWIGTYTGEVSGNLILNVSKSGSIEVTRIVNANVEETYYTSLQSAASAAISPSTSPKGFSLIGSLETKSGTWKHQYWSGSWSVQKQP
;
A
#
# COMPACT_ATOMS: atom_id res chain seq x y z
N MET A 1 -4.64 63.46 -11.41
CA MET A 1 -5.10 62.78 -10.19
C MET A 1 -4.98 61.29 -10.45
N VAL A 2 -4.04 60.62 -9.79
CA VAL A 2 -3.65 59.22 -10.05
C VAL A 2 -4.43 58.32 -9.08
N ALA A 3 -5.03 57.25 -9.59
CA ALA A 3 -5.52 56.15 -8.75
C ALA A 3 -5.12 54.82 -9.42
N PRO A 4 -4.11 54.09 -8.89
CA PRO A 4 -3.81 52.75 -9.36
C PRO A 4 -4.71 51.77 -8.62
N MET A 5 -5.64 51.17 -9.36
CA MET A 5 -6.46 50.06 -8.89
C MET A 5 -5.58 48.79 -8.93
N LEU A 6 -5.01 48.43 -7.79
CA LEU A 6 -4.25 47.18 -7.62
C LEU A 6 -5.25 46.02 -7.60
N PHE A 7 -5.40 45.35 -8.75
CA PHE A 7 -6.16 44.11 -8.85
C PHE A 7 -5.39 42.98 -8.16
N LEU A 8 -5.93 42.54 -7.03
CA LEU A 8 -5.55 41.33 -6.30
C LEU A 8 -6.00 40.11 -7.11
N ALA A 9 -5.10 39.50 -7.89
CA ALA A 9 -5.38 38.28 -8.64
C ALA A 9 -4.21 37.28 -8.55
N SER A 10 -3.94 36.70 -7.37
CA SER A 10 -3.12 35.48 -7.30
C SER A 10 -3.24 34.64 -6.01
N CYS A 11 -4.29 34.77 -5.20
CA CYS A 11 -4.39 34.01 -3.94
C CYS A 11 -5.05 32.63 -4.06
N SER A 12 -5.59 32.25 -5.22
CA SER A 12 -6.34 30.99 -5.35
C SER A 12 -5.43 29.76 -5.36
N GLU A 13 -4.25 29.83 -5.99
CA GLU A 13 -3.38 28.66 -6.14
C GLU A 13 -2.61 28.28 -4.87
N ILE A 14 -2.28 29.24 -4.01
CA ILE A 14 -1.50 28.98 -2.79
C ILE A 14 -2.37 28.27 -1.74
N VAL A 15 -3.63 28.69 -1.60
CA VAL A 15 -4.58 28.10 -0.64
C VAL A 15 -4.92 26.66 -1.07
N ASP A 16 -5.24 26.45 -2.34
CA ASP A 16 -5.54 25.12 -2.89
C ASP A 16 -4.38 24.13 -2.69
N ASN A 17 -3.13 24.59 -2.74
CA ASN A 17 -1.96 23.73 -2.54
C ASN A 17 -1.69 23.42 -1.05
N ILE A 18 -2.01 24.35 -0.14
CA ILE A 18 -1.91 24.14 1.31
C ILE A 18 -2.97 23.15 1.78
N ASP A 19 -4.20 23.29 1.31
CA ASP A 19 -5.31 22.42 1.70
C ASP A 19 -5.07 20.97 1.23
N ARG A 20 -4.63 20.78 -0.03
CA ARG A 20 -4.24 19.45 -0.53
C ARG A 20 -3.10 18.81 0.25
N LYS A 21 -2.12 19.62 0.69
CA LYS A 21 -1.00 19.13 1.50
C LYS A 21 -1.48 18.72 2.89
N ASN A 22 -2.34 19.52 3.51
CA ASN A 22 -2.95 19.21 4.79
C ASN A 22 -3.82 17.94 4.72
N GLU A 23 -4.56 17.75 3.63
CA GLU A 23 -5.35 16.53 3.39
C GLU A 23 -4.44 15.30 3.23
N GLN A 24 -3.30 15.42 2.55
CA GLN A 24 -2.31 14.35 2.45
C GLN A 24 -1.61 14.04 3.77
N GLU A 25 -1.27 15.06 4.57
CA GLU A 25 -0.59 14.86 5.87
C GLU A 25 -1.52 14.25 6.93
N ASN A 26 -2.83 14.51 6.85
CA ASN A 26 -3.83 13.94 7.75
C ASN A 26 -4.47 12.63 7.23
N TYR A 27 -4.09 12.18 6.04
CA TYR A 27 -4.63 10.95 5.48
C TYR A 27 -4.19 9.73 6.31
N VAL A 28 -5.18 8.93 6.73
CA VAL A 28 -4.96 7.61 7.33
C VAL A 28 -5.62 6.58 6.43
N SER A 29 -4.80 5.66 5.91
CA SER A 29 -5.29 4.55 5.09
C SER A 29 -6.34 3.74 5.87
N PRO A 30 -7.54 3.49 5.31
CA PRO A 30 -8.53 2.62 5.96
C PRO A 30 -8.03 1.17 6.08
N TYR A 31 -7.01 0.81 5.29
CA TYR A 31 -6.36 -0.49 5.32
C TYR A 31 -5.21 -0.57 6.32
N ALA A 32 -4.86 0.53 7.01
CA ALA A 32 -3.84 0.53 8.05
C ALA A 32 -4.11 -0.54 9.12
N GLY A 33 -3.06 -1.21 9.58
CA GLY A 33 -3.15 -2.30 10.55
C GLY A 33 -2.47 -3.59 10.08
N LYS A 34 -2.62 -4.64 10.87
CA LYS A 34 -2.02 -5.95 10.62
C LYS A 34 -3.00 -6.86 9.89
N TRP A 35 -2.54 -7.47 8.81
CA TRP A 35 -3.28 -8.47 8.06
C TRP A 35 -2.51 -9.79 8.06
N ILE A 36 -3.22 -10.90 8.24
CA ILE A 36 -2.61 -12.23 8.34
C ILE A 36 -3.36 -13.18 7.42
N GLY A 37 -2.61 -14.06 6.75
CA GLY A 37 -3.21 -15.16 5.99
C GLY A 37 -2.16 -16.04 5.36
N THR A 38 -2.45 -16.55 4.17
CA THR A 38 -1.66 -17.60 3.51
C THR A 38 -1.46 -17.32 2.04
N TYR A 39 -0.40 -17.89 1.49
CA TYR A 39 -0.25 -18.08 0.05
C TYR A 39 -0.15 -19.57 -0.26
N THR A 40 -0.73 -19.99 -1.39
CA THR A 40 -0.78 -21.37 -1.87
C THR A 40 -0.46 -21.42 -3.37
N GLY A 41 -0.05 -22.59 -3.86
CA GLY A 41 0.44 -22.80 -5.24
C GLY A 41 1.49 -23.91 -5.25
N GLU A 42 2.53 -23.78 -6.07
CA GLU A 42 3.66 -24.74 -6.07
C GLU A 42 4.44 -24.69 -4.74
N VAL A 43 4.46 -23.54 -4.07
CA VAL A 43 4.89 -23.40 -2.69
C VAL A 43 3.79 -22.74 -1.86
N SER A 44 3.76 -23.06 -0.57
CA SER A 44 2.75 -22.54 0.35
C SER A 44 3.39 -22.05 1.65
N GLY A 45 2.73 -21.10 2.31
CA GLY A 45 3.19 -20.53 3.58
C GLY A 45 2.25 -19.46 4.10
N ASN A 46 2.68 -18.78 5.16
CA ASN A 46 1.90 -17.70 5.77
C ASN A 46 2.42 -16.32 5.33
N LEU A 47 1.51 -15.35 5.35
CA LEU A 47 1.80 -13.94 5.11
C LEU A 47 1.37 -13.10 6.32
N ILE A 48 2.20 -12.12 6.65
CA ILE A 48 1.83 -11.00 7.50
C ILE A 48 2.06 -9.72 6.70
N LEU A 49 1.05 -8.86 6.61
CA LEU A 49 1.12 -7.55 5.98
C LEU A 49 0.87 -6.50 7.06
N ASN A 50 1.89 -5.72 7.42
CA ASN A 50 1.73 -4.57 8.30
C ASN A 50 1.59 -3.32 7.44
N VAL A 51 0.40 -2.72 7.45
CA VAL A 51 0.08 -1.53 6.64
C VAL A 51 0.17 -0.29 7.52
N SER A 52 1.02 0.65 7.12
CA SER A 52 1.17 1.94 7.79
C SER A 52 -0.04 2.86 7.53
N LYS A 53 -0.13 3.96 8.29
CA LYS A 53 -1.13 5.01 8.03
C LYS A 53 -1.02 5.60 6.63
N SER A 54 0.19 5.68 6.07
CA SER A 54 0.45 6.20 4.72
C SER A 54 0.19 5.17 3.60
N GLY A 55 -0.14 3.92 3.94
CA GLY A 55 -0.34 2.84 2.96
C GLY A 55 0.95 2.15 2.50
N SER A 56 2.08 2.38 3.16
CA SER A 56 3.27 1.52 3.03
C SER A 56 2.97 0.16 3.66
N ILE A 57 3.50 -0.91 3.07
CA ILE A 57 3.24 -2.28 3.49
C ILE A 57 4.58 -2.97 3.74
N GLU A 58 4.76 -3.45 4.96
CA GLU A 58 5.78 -4.45 5.27
C GLU A 58 5.19 -5.84 5.10
N VAL A 59 5.77 -6.63 4.21
CA VAL A 59 5.36 -8.00 3.91
C VAL A 59 6.34 -8.96 4.57
N THR A 60 5.85 -9.83 5.44
CA THR A 60 6.64 -10.90 6.05
C THR A 60 6.12 -12.25 5.54
N ARG A 61 7.00 -13.02 4.91
CA ARG A 61 6.70 -14.36 4.39
C ARG A 61 7.27 -15.40 5.34
N ILE A 62 6.43 -16.35 5.76
CA ILE A 62 6.78 -17.40 6.72
C ILE A 62 6.62 -18.76 6.06
N VAL A 63 7.69 -19.57 6.11
CA VAL A 63 7.74 -20.93 5.58
C VAL A 63 8.19 -21.87 6.68
N ASN A 64 7.49 -23.00 6.87
CA ASN A 64 7.82 -23.98 7.92
C ASN A 64 8.02 -23.34 9.31
N ALA A 65 7.12 -22.42 9.69
CA ALA A 65 7.16 -21.64 10.93
C ALA A 65 8.36 -20.68 11.11
N ASN A 66 9.22 -20.52 10.10
CA ASN A 66 10.35 -19.58 10.12
C ASN A 66 10.09 -18.39 9.20
N VAL A 67 10.57 -17.21 9.60
CA VAL A 67 10.55 -16.03 8.73
C VAL A 67 11.54 -16.27 7.60
N GLU A 68 11.01 -16.38 6.38
CA GLU A 68 11.80 -16.63 5.18
C GLU A 68 12.34 -15.31 4.62
N GLU A 69 11.52 -14.26 4.62
CA GLU A 69 11.92 -12.91 4.24
C GLU A 69 10.93 -11.85 4.73
N THR A 70 11.43 -10.62 4.80
CA THR A 70 10.63 -9.40 4.95
C THR A 70 11.02 -8.43 3.84
N TYR A 71 10.03 -7.80 3.21
CA TYR A 71 10.26 -6.78 2.19
C TYR A 71 9.14 -5.73 2.21
N TYR A 72 9.35 -4.64 1.45
CA TYR A 72 8.44 -3.49 1.47
C TYR A 72 7.78 -3.25 0.12
N THR A 73 6.51 -2.87 0.18
CA THR A 73 5.72 -2.37 -0.93
C THR A 73 4.78 -1.27 -0.44
N SER A 74 3.82 -0.84 -1.26
CA SER A 74 2.81 0.16 -0.92
C SER A 74 1.47 -0.16 -1.57
N LEU A 75 0.42 0.53 -1.15
CA LEU A 75 -0.82 0.63 -1.90
C LEU A 75 -0.64 1.62 -3.05
N GLN A 76 -1.08 1.25 -4.26
CA GLN A 76 -1.09 2.13 -5.43
C GLN A 76 -2.14 3.24 -5.28
N SER A 77 -3.27 2.92 -4.66
CA SER A 77 -4.34 3.88 -4.42
C SER A 77 -5.11 3.56 -3.14
N ALA A 78 -5.61 4.61 -2.51
CA ALA A 78 -6.53 4.52 -1.38
C ALA A 78 -7.88 3.87 -1.75
N ALA A 79 -8.31 4.01 -3.01
CA ALA A 79 -9.64 3.58 -3.44
C ALA A 79 -9.71 2.07 -3.68
N SER A 80 -8.73 1.51 -4.40
CA SER A 80 -8.72 0.09 -4.76
C SER A 80 -7.91 -0.78 -3.82
N ALA A 81 -7.08 -0.18 -2.96
CA ALA A 81 -6.09 -0.87 -2.14
C ALA A 81 -5.21 -1.85 -2.92
N ALA A 82 -5.03 -1.62 -4.22
CA ALA A 82 -4.19 -2.45 -5.06
C ALA A 82 -2.75 -2.37 -4.55
N ILE A 83 -2.12 -3.52 -4.37
CA ILE A 83 -0.72 -3.59 -3.95
C ILE A 83 0.15 -3.21 -5.15
N SER A 84 1.07 -2.28 -4.95
CA SER A 84 2.12 -1.95 -5.91
C SER A 84 2.99 -3.19 -6.11
N PRO A 85 3.16 -3.70 -7.34
CA PRO A 85 4.04 -4.83 -7.56
C PRO A 85 5.46 -4.43 -7.16
N SER A 86 6.00 -5.12 -6.15
CA SER A 86 7.38 -4.99 -5.70
C SER A 86 7.94 -6.40 -5.55
N THR A 87 9.14 -6.61 -6.08
CA THR A 87 9.84 -7.88 -5.99
C THR A 87 10.72 -7.87 -4.77
N SER A 88 10.54 -8.85 -3.89
CA SER A 88 11.35 -9.04 -2.71
C SER A 88 12.81 -9.35 -3.07
N PRO A 89 13.76 -9.24 -2.13
CA PRO A 89 15.15 -9.65 -2.36
C PRO A 89 15.30 -11.12 -2.78
N LYS A 90 14.36 -11.99 -2.41
CA LYS A 90 14.35 -13.41 -2.84
C LYS A 90 13.48 -13.66 -4.08
N GLY A 91 12.95 -12.64 -4.74
CA GLY A 91 12.21 -12.79 -6.00
C GLY A 91 10.70 -13.02 -5.85
N PHE A 92 10.13 -12.89 -4.65
CA PHE A 92 8.70 -13.04 -4.39
C PHE A 92 7.96 -11.70 -4.60
N SER A 93 6.81 -11.73 -5.27
CA SER A 93 5.97 -10.56 -5.50
C SER A 93 4.51 -10.86 -5.23
N LEU A 94 3.83 -9.97 -4.50
CA LEU A 94 2.38 -9.99 -4.34
C LEU A 94 1.71 -9.11 -5.40
N ILE A 95 0.63 -9.62 -5.97
CA ILE A 95 -0.25 -8.94 -6.92
C ILE A 95 -1.67 -9.12 -6.40
N GLY A 96 -2.44 -8.03 -6.29
CA GLY A 96 -3.82 -8.10 -5.79
C GLY A 96 -4.16 -6.89 -4.94
N SER A 97 -5.12 -7.04 -4.05
CA SER A 97 -5.64 -5.92 -3.27
C SER A 97 -6.03 -6.31 -1.84
N LEU A 98 -5.86 -5.37 -0.91
CA LEU A 98 -6.40 -5.51 0.45
C LEU A 98 -7.92 -5.33 0.52
N GLU A 99 -8.53 -4.70 -0.49
CA GLU A 99 -9.99 -4.56 -0.61
C GLU A 99 -10.64 -5.91 -0.91
N THR A 100 -10.09 -6.65 -1.89
CA THR A 100 -10.48 -8.04 -2.18
C THR A 100 -9.89 -9.05 -1.20
N LYS A 101 -9.01 -8.58 -0.29
CA LYS A 101 -8.30 -9.39 0.72
C LYS A 101 -7.53 -10.58 0.13
N SER A 102 -7.18 -10.50 -1.15
CA SER A 102 -6.68 -11.63 -1.92
C SER A 102 -6.03 -11.20 -3.23
N GLY A 103 -5.31 -12.13 -3.85
CA GLY A 103 -4.69 -11.95 -5.15
C GLY A 103 -3.84 -13.14 -5.57
N THR A 104 -2.85 -12.86 -6.41
CA THR A 104 -1.85 -13.82 -6.87
C THR A 104 -0.44 -13.45 -6.42
N TRP A 105 0.45 -14.43 -6.40
CA TRP A 105 1.87 -14.21 -6.14
C TRP A 105 2.70 -14.82 -7.25
N LYS A 106 3.92 -14.32 -7.40
CA LYS A 106 4.94 -14.87 -8.30
C LYS A 106 6.27 -15.01 -7.57
N HIS A 107 7.00 -16.07 -7.86
CA HIS A 107 8.37 -16.28 -7.43
C HIS A 107 9.12 -16.98 -8.56
N GLN A 108 9.87 -16.21 -9.35
CA GLN A 108 10.50 -16.72 -10.58
C GLN A 108 9.48 -17.42 -11.51
N TYR A 109 9.53 -18.75 -11.60
CA TYR A 109 8.64 -19.58 -12.43
C TYR A 109 7.40 -20.09 -11.68
N TRP A 110 7.36 -19.93 -10.36
CA TRP A 110 6.23 -20.36 -9.53
C TRP A 110 5.22 -19.25 -9.33
N SER A 111 3.96 -19.64 -9.15
CA SER A 111 2.87 -18.71 -8.95
C SER A 111 1.70 -19.35 -8.24
N GLY A 112 0.93 -18.54 -7.57
CA GLY A 112 -0.30 -19.05 -6.99
C GLY A 112 -1.16 -17.95 -6.45
N SER A 113 -1.99 -18.29 -5.48
CA SER A 113 -2.96 -17.38 -4.89
C SER A 113 -2.61 -17.08 -3.45
N TRP A 114 -3.04 -15.91 -2.96
CA TRP A 114 -2.95 -15.57 -1.56
C TRP A 114 -4.26 -14.95 -1.08
N SER A 115 -4.50 -15.06 0.22
CA SER A 115 -5.62 -14.42 0.91
C SER A 115 -5.21 -14.03 2.32
N VAL A 116 -5.78 -12.95 2.84
CA VAL A 116 -5.49 -12.40 4.17
C VAL A 116 -6.76 -11.90 4.85
N GLN A 117 -6.69 -11.71 6.16
CA GLN A 117 -7.73 -11.06 6.95
C GLN A 117 -7.11 -10.01 7.86
N LYS A 118 -7.78 -8.86 7.97
CA LYS A 118 -7.40 -7.81 8.92
C LYS A 118 -7.60 -8.35 10.34
N GLN A 119 -6.59 -8.21 11.18
CA GLN A 119 -6.73 -8.51 12.59
C GLN A 119 -7.59 -7.42 13.27
N PRO A 120 -8.40 -7.79 14.28
CA PRO A 120 -9.19 -6.83 15.05
C PRO A 120 -8.35 -5.74 15.70
#